data_AF-A0A7S4T6U0-F1
#
_entry.id   AF-A0A7S4T6U0-F1
#
_cell.length_a   1.000
_cell.length_b   1.000
_cell.length_c   1.000
_cell.angle_alpha   90.00
_cell.angle_beta   90.00
_cell.angle_gamma   90.00
#
_symmetry.space_group_name_H-M   'P 1'
#
loop_
_entity.id
_entity.type
_entity.pdbx_description
1 polymer ?
#
loop_
_entity_poly.entity_id
_entity_poly.type
_entity_poly.pdbx_seq_one_letter_code
_entity_poly.pdbx_strand_id
1 'polypeptide(L)'
;MRSQLKRCAAKSFILLIFSFAYLLMFVEDFLIRSKSMLGIDGTEMIERKISVDLGGGNCEWTDAVPAGKDANIYGTLFASYPANGMRVTWQHTEGISGVRVGDDFHLGEKPYVNERSGLIKTQYPHLEGIWSWGSNMDQVVLVIRNPRWAIPSYHTLLHEIYYAHDWETAYKYLNNLFNFRAPIDKWIKWRDYRFDEEIDLWMWHIDFWMEGGTQYWMDLDYERNGQYPFRYLTQFEKDTRDKDLHCIYDMDCFPKAVVTYEKLIDPDSGPSELTKIAEVLRNKEGMEGLVGENAIACVWHQTWEQAKYPFNSNRDKSGPRAQEYLFTVKQMEKMLKKLLFMIDKYSSGHWANHPLAMDLVASFNMYFEEVTTELEEKENTAAPPTRAPTPEYHKELITWYSALGRGNRYDKAKVQQMYGFWPLVAHLYKDTE
;
A
#
# COMPACT_ATOMS: atom_id res chain seq x y z
N MET A 1 12.55 61.08 34.33
CA MET A 1 11.62 60.75 33.22
C MET A 1 12.26 60.66 31.84
N ARG A 2 13.06 61.64 31.38
CA ARG A 2 13.65 61.63 30.02
C ARG A 2 14.62 60.47 29.71
N SER A 3 15.31 59.88 30.69
CA SER A 3 16.20 58.73 30.42
C SER A 3 15.48 57.38 30.33
N GLN A 4 14.32 57.24 30.98
CA GLN A 4 13.48 56.04 30.93
C GLN A 4 12.79 55.91 29.56
N LEU A 5 12.28 57.02 28.99
CA LEU A 5 11.70 57.02 27.65
C LEU A 5 12.72 56.62 26.55
N LYS A 6 13.98 57.06 26.67
CA LYS A 6 15.03 56.69 25.70
C LYS A 6 15.36 55.19 25.74
N ARG A 7 15.29 54.54 26.91
CA ARG A 7 15.55 53.10 27.05
C ARG A 7 14.40 52.24 26.51
N CYS A 8 13.15 52.68 26.64
CA CYS A 8 12.02 51.97 26.03
C CYS A 8 12.01 52.11 24.50
N ALA A 9 12.28 53.30 23.96
CA ALA A 9 12.36 53.51 22.51
C ALA A 9 13.46 52.66 21.85
N ALA A 10 14.63 52.54 22.49
CA ALA A 10 15.72 51.70 22.00
C ALA A 10 15.37 50.21 21.97
N LYS A 11 14.64 49.69 22.99
CA LYS A 11 14.22 48.29 23.03
C LYS A 11 13.15 47.97 21.98
N SER A 12 12.17 48.84 21.77
CA SER A 12 11.18 48.68 20.71
C SER A 12 11.80 48.73 19.32
N PHE A 13 12.80 49.58 19.10
CA PHE A 13 13.50 49.67 17.81
C PHE A 13 14.30 48.38 17.51
N ILE A 14 14.95 47.80 18.51
CA ILE A 14 15.69 46.53 18.34
C ILE A 14 14.73 45.37 18.03
N LEU A 15 13.59 45.27 18.72
CA LEU A 15 12.56 44.24 18.45
C LEU A 15 11.98 44.35 17.03
N LEU A 16 11.82 45.59 16.53
CA LEU A 16 11.30 45.84 15.19
C LEU A 16 12.32 45.44 14.10
N ILE A 17 13.62 45.64 14.35
CA ILE A 17 14.69 45.17 13.46
C ILE A 17 14.75 43.64 13.40
N PHE A 18 14.64 42.95 14.55
CA PHE A 18 14.65 41.48 14.56
C PHE A 18 13.42 40.88 13.86
N SER A 19 12.24 41.48 14.02
CA SER A 19 11.03 41.05 13.31
C SER A 19 11.15 41.25 11.79
N PHE A 20 11.72 42.37 11.36
CA PHE A 20 11.95 42.65 9.93
C PHE A 20 13.01 41.74 9.31
N ALA A 21 14.08 41.42 10.04
CA ALA A 21 15.09 40.46 9.59
C ALA A 21 14.52 39.03 9.46
N TYR A 22 13.64 38.62 10.39
CA TYR A 22 12.96 37.32 10.31
C TYR A 22 12.00 37.25 9.12
N LEU A 23 11.27 38.33 8.84
CA LEU A 23 10.40 38.44 7.67
C LEU A 23 11.21 38.37 6.36
N LEU A 24 12.37 39.04 6.29
CA LEU A 24 13.24 38.99 5.11
C LEU A 24 13.83 37.60 4.86
N MET A 25 14.26 36.88 5.91
CA MET A 25 14.72 35.49 5.77
C MET A 25 13.59 34.57 5.30
N PHE A 26 12.34 34.80 5.74
CA PHE A 26 11.19 34.02 5.30
C PHE A 26 10.82 34.31 3.84
N VAL A 27 10.96 35.57 3.40
CA VAL A 27 10.71 35.98 2.01
C VAL A 27 11.80 35.46 1.08
N GLU A 28 13.08 35.45 1.48
CA GLU A 28 14.14 34.84 0.69
C GLU A 28 13.96 33.32 0.57
N ASP A 29 13.65 32.60 1.67
CA ASP A 29 13.43 31.15 1.61
C ASP A 29 12.18 30.81 0.77
N PHE A 30 11.14 31.64 0.84
CA PHE A 30 9.95 31.52 -0.01
C PHE A 30 10.26 31.81 -1.49
N LEU A 31 11.09 32.81 -1.80
CA LEU A 31 11.49 33.14 -3.18
C LEU A 31 12.49 32.15 -3.77
N ILE A 32 13.38 31.55 -2.97
CA ILE A 32 14.29 30.48 -3.40
C ILE A 32 13.48 29.22 -3.69
N ARG A 33 12.49 28.89 -2.85
CA ARG A 33 11.58 27.76 -3.09
C ARG A 33 10.63 28.01 -4.27
N SER A 34 10.18 29.24 -4.51
CA SER A 34 9.31 29.55 -5.65
C SER A 34 10.07 29.56 -6.98
N LYS A 35 11.33 30.01 -7.00
CA LYS A 35 12.21 29.92 -8.19
C LYS A 35 12.60 28.49 -8.54
N SER A 36 12.65 27.58 -7.57
CA SER A 36 12.77 26.14 -7.84
C SER A 36 11.49 25.53 -8.43
N MET A 37 10.32 26.20 -8.31
CA MET A 37 9.03 25.68 -8.76
C MET A 37 8.54 26.29 -10.09
N LEU A 38 8.92 27.52 -10.41
CA LEU A 38 8.55 28.16 -11.67
C LEU A 38 9.63 27.89 -12.73
N GLY A 39 9.76 26.63 -13.13
CA GLY A 39 10.42 26.24 -14.37
C GLY A 39 9.59 26.71 -15.56
N ILE A 40 9.51 28.02 -15.76
CA ILE A 40 8.95 28.65 -16.95
C ILE A 40 10.13 29.15 -17.76
N ASP A 41 10.71 28.23 -18.52
CA ASP A 41 11.33 28.58 -19.79
C ASP A 41 10.57 27.78 -20.85
N GLY A 42 10.06 28.51 -21.85
CA GLY A 42 9.37 27.96 -23.00
C GLY A 42 10.24 26.90 -23.65
N THR A 43 9.96 25.65 -23.32
CA THR A 43 10.74 24.50 -23.73
C THR A 43 9.98 23.89 -24.90
N GLU A 44 10.57 24.05 -26.08
CA GLU A 44 10.61 22.97 -27.08
C GLU A 44 10.56 21.64 -26.30
N MET A 45 9.49 20.86 -26.47
CA MET A 45 9.35 19.57 -25.80
C MET A 45 10.53 18.72 -26.25
N ILE A 46 11.64 18.78 -25.49
CA ILE A 46 12.68 17.79 -25.55
C ILE A 46 11.94 16.52 -25.21
N GLU A 47 11.72 15.70 -26.23
CA GLU A 47 11.17 14.36 -26.17
C GLU A 47 12.13 13.57 -25.28
N ARG A 48 11.98 13.75 -23.96
CA ARG A 48 12.86 13.14 -22.97
C ARG A 48 12.53 11.67 -23.02
N LYS A 49 13.48 10.87 -23.51
CA LYS A 49 13.37 9.41 -23.50
C LYS A 49 13.49 8.95 -22.05
N ILE A 50 12.35 8.58 -21.47
CA ILE A 50 12.28 7.97 -20.15
C ILE A 50 12.62 6.48 -20.32
N SER A 51 13.42 5.91 -19.41
CA SER A 51 14.01 4.56 -19.50
C SER A 51 14.36 4.13 -20.94
N VAL A 52 15.57 4.49 -21.38
CA VAL A 52 15.93 4.36 -22.79
C VAL A 52 16.27 2.91 -23.11
N ASP A 53 15.50 2.28 -23.98
CA ASP A 53 15.92 1.04 -24.64
C ASP A 53 17.08 1.36 -25.59
N LEU A 54 18.27 0.86 -25.26
CA LEU A 54 19.50 1.07 -26.03
C LEU A 54 19.68 0.00 -27.12
N GLY A 55 18.74 -0.96 -27.22
CA GLY A 55 18.81 -2.09 -28.13
C GLY A 55 19.73 -3.21 -27.64
N GLY A 56 19.56 -4.40 -28.23
CA GLY A 56 20.37 -5.59 -27.89
C GLY A 56 20.21 -6.06 -26.44
N GLY A 57 19.09 -5.73 -25.79
CA GLY A 57 18.81 -6.05 -24.39
C GLY A 57 19.42 -5.09 -23.38
N ASN A 58 20.01 -3.97 -23.82
CA ASN A 58 20.55 -2.94 -22.94
C ASN A 58 19.52 -1.83 -22.69
N CYS A 59 19.64 -1.18 -21.54
CA CYS A 59 18.78 -0.07 -21.13
C CYS A 59 19.54 0.98 -20.33
N GLU A 60 19.04 2.22 -20.33
CA GLU A 60 19.44 3.28 -19.41
C GLU A 60 18.23 3.63 -18.53
N TRP A 61 18.31 3.33 -17.23
CA TRP A 61 17.23 3.66 -16.30
C TRP A 61 17.27 5.14 -15.92
N THR A 62 16.09 5.78 -15.95
CA THR A 62 15.91 7.17 -15.54
C THR A 62 14.73 7.29 -14.57
N ASP A 63 14.77 8.26 -13.67
CA ASP A 63 13.65 8.51 -12.75
C ASP A 63 12.35 8.80 -13.52
N ALA A 64 11.23 8.22 -13.07
CA ALA A 64 9.92 8.43 -13.67
C ALA A 64 9.37 9.84 -13.41
N VAL A 65 8.60 10.33 -14.39
CA VAL A 65 7.99 11.67 -14.37
C VAL A 65 6.47 11.56 -14.29
N PRO A 66 5.79 12.55 -13.70
CA PRO A 66 4.34 12.61 -13.77
C PRO A 66 3.88 12.64 -15.23
N ALA A 67 2.77 11.94 -15.52
CA ALA A 67 2.05 11.96 -16.78
C ALA A 67 1.80 13.39 -17.33
N GLY A 68 1.53 14.34 -16.43
CA GLY A 68 1.06 15.68 -16.76
C GLY A 68 -0.46 15.78 -16.58
N LYS A 69 -0.95 17.00 -16.35
CA LYS A 69 -2.38 17.27 -16.06
C LYS A 69 -3.30 17.00 -17.25
N ASP A 70 -2.80 17.25 -18.45
CA ASP A 70 -3.57 17.15 -19.69
C ASP A 70 -3.32 15.81 -20.43
N ALA A 71 -2.55 14.91 -19.84
CA ALA A 71 -2.27 13.61 -20.44
C ALA A 71 -3.52 12.73 -20.38
N ASN A 72 -3.95 12.25 -21.55
CA ASN A 72 -4.97 11.23 -21.63
C ASN A 72 -4.29 9.86 -21.46
N ILE A 73 -4.18 9.40 -20.22
CA ILE A 73 -3.58 8.10 -19.92
C ILE A 73 -4.66 7.08 -19.62
N TYR A 74 -4.54 5.91 -20.24
CA TYR A 74 -5.33 4.73 -19.91
C TYR A 74 -5.00 4.24 -18.49
N GLY A 75 -5.94 4.44 -17.58
CA GLY A 75 -5.77 4.28 -16.15
C GLY A 75 -5.52 2.82 -15.76
N THR A 76 -4.40 2.55 -15.09
CA THR A 76 -4.08 1.21 -14.56
C THR A 76 -3.89 1.27 -13.06
N LEU A 77 -4.71 0.49 -12.36
CA LEU A 77 -4.69 0.32 -10.92
C LEU A 77 -3.86 -0.91 -10.54
N PHE A 78 -2.86 -0.73 -9.70
CA PHE A 78 -2.11 -1.82 -9.08
C PHE A 78 -2.70 -2.10 -7.71
N ALA A 79 -3.47 -3.18 -7.60
CA ALA A 79 -4.18 -3.53 -6.37
C ALA A 79 -3.44 -4.62 -5.59
N SER A 80 -3.32 -4.45 -4.27
CA SER A 80 -2.53 -5.35 -3.43
C SER A 80 -2.95 -5.29 -1.97
N TYR A 81 -3.08 -6.44 -1.31
CA TYR A 81 -3.11 -6.46 0.16
C TYR A 81 -1.82 -5.80 0.70
N PRO A 82 -1.87 -5.09 1.84
CA PRO A 82 -0.69 -4.43 2.38
C PRO A 82 0.52 -5.35 2.48
N ALA A 83 1.69 -4.83 2.10
CA ALA A 83 2.95 -5.56 2.11
C ALA A 83 3.06 -6.78 1.15
N ASN A 84 2.19 -6.94 0.15
CA ASN A 84 2.42 -7.88 -0.97
C ASN A 84 3.42 -7.37 -2.02
N GLY A 85 4.33 -6.46 -1.68
CA GLY A 85 5.38 -6.04 -2.61
C GLY A 85 5.05 -4.87 -3.53
N MET A 86 3.97 -4.12 -3.25
CA MET A 86 3.56 -2.97 -4.07
C MET A 86 4.67 -1.95 -4.35
N ARG A 87 5.63 -1.75 -3.43
CA ARG A 87 6.77 -0.87 -3.68
C ARG A 87 7.65 -1.35 -4.83
N VAL A 88 7.89 -2.66 -4.91
CA VAL A 88 8.70 -3.27 -5.97
C VAL A 88 7.94 -3.23 -7.29
N THR A 89 6.66 -3.58 -7.28
CA THR A 89 5.78 -3.42 -8.44
C THR A 89 5.79 -1.99 -8.96
N TRP A 90 5.63 -1.00 -8.07
CA TRP A 90 5.71 0.41 -8.41
C TRP A 90 7.04 0.77 -9.08
N GLN A 91 8.19 0.44 -8.46
CA GLN A 91 9.51 0.76 -9.00
C GLN A 91 9.74 0.14 -10.38
N HIS A 92 9.33 -1.11 -10.57
CA HIS A 92 9.44 -1.77 -11.86
C HIS A 92 8.52 -1.15 -12.90
N THR A 93 7.26 -0.85 -12.54
CA THR A 93 6.31 -0.16 -13.42
C THR A 93 6.84 1.20 -13.87
N GLU A 94 7.38 2.00 -12.94
CA GLU A 94 8.06 3.27 -13.26
C GLU A 94 9.25 3.04 -14.18
N GLY A 95 10.03 1.99 -13.91
CA GLY A 95 11.17 1.61 -14.74
C GLY A 95 10.78 1.28 -16.17
N ILE A 96 9.71 0.53 -16.40
CA ILE A 96 9.33 0.10 -17.76
C ILE A 96 8.50 1.13 -18.52
N SER A 97 7.72 1.96 -17.82
CA SER A 97 6.81 2.94 -18.44
C SER A 97 7.38 4.35 -18.48
N GLY A 98 8.29 4.68 -17.57
CA GLY A 98 8.72 6.04 -17.32
C GLY A 98 7.67 6.95 -16.66
N VAL A 99 6.46 6.44 -16.43
CA VAL A 99 5.35 7.18 -15.83
C VAL A 99 5.35 6.95 -14.34
N ARG A 100 5.28 8.05 -13.57
CA ARG A 100 5.21 8.00 -12.11
C ARG A 100 3.90 7.38 -11.66
N VAL A 101 3.98 6.37 -10.78
CA VAL A 101 2.78 5.79 -10.16
C VAL A 101 2.37 6.63 -8.95
N GLY A 102 1.09 6.97 -8.89
CA GLY A 102 0.45 7.66 -7.76
C GLY A 102 0.06 6.70 -6.64
N ASP A 103 -0.39 7.27 -5.52
CA ASP A 103 -0.86 6.52 -4.34
C ASP A 103 -2.29 6.92 -4.00
N ASP A 104 -3.07 5.99 -3.43
CA ASP A 104 -4.48 6.22 -3.10
C ASP A 104 -4.69 7.30 -2.02
N PHE A 105 -3.67 7.65 -1.24
CA PHE A 105 -3.72 8.78 -0.29
C PHE A 105 -3.25 10.13 -0.85
N HIS A 106 -2.66 10.19 -2.05
CA HIS A 106 -1.92 11.37 -2.52
C HIS A 106 -2.77 12.46 -3.21
N LEU A 107 -4.08 12.52 -2.94
CA LEU A 107 -4.99 13.49 -3.59
C LEU A 107 -5.25 14.78 -2.79
N GLY A 108 -4.63 14.98 -1.63
CA GLY A 108 -5.14 15.94 -0.62
C GLY A 108 -4.47 17.31 -0.48
N GLU A 109 -3.17 17.48 -0.75
CA GLU A 109 -2.46 18.65 -0.17
C GLU A 109 -1.83 19.63 -1.16
N LYS A 110 -1.90 19.36 -2.46
CA LYS A 110 -1.39 20.28 -3.48
C LYS A 110 -2.43 20.41 -4.59
N PRO A 111 -2.38 21.47 -5.42
CA PRO A 111 -3.27 21.65 -6.60
C PRO A 111 -3.06 20.61 -7.72
N TYR A 112 -2.68 19.38 -7.34
CA TYR A 112 -2.48 18.19 -8.14
C TYR A 112 -3.67 17.22 -8.07
N VAL A 113 -4.79 17.63 -7.45
CA VAL A 113 -6.08 16.89 -7.46
C VAL A 113 -6.59 16.63 -8.90
N ASN A 114 -6.04 17.34 -9.89
CA ASN A 114 -6.35 17.16 -11.31
C ASN A 114 -5.23 16.47 -12.11
N GLU A 115 -4.15 15.99 -11.47
CA GLU A 115 -3.15 15.20 -12.17
C GLU A 115 -3.64 13.76 -12.29
N ARG A 116 -4.11 13.40 -13.49
CA ARG A 116 -4.29 12.00 -13.86
C ARG A 116 -2.92 11.35 -13.90
N SER A 117 -2.50 10.70 -12.81
CA SER A 117 -1.23 9.96 -12.78
C SER A 117 -1.24 8.81 -13.77
N GLY A 118 -2.42 8.33 -14.19
CA GLY A 118 -2.61 7.22 -15.13
C GLY A 118 -2.25 5.86 -14.55
N LEU A 119 -1.36 5.82 -13.57
CA LEU A 119 -0.96 4.65 -12.82
C LEU A 119 -1.18 4.94 -11.34
N ILE A 120 -1.89 4.07 -10.62
CA ILE A 120 -2.16 4.24 -9.19
C ILE A 120 -1.92 2.93 -8.47
N LYS A 121 -1.23 2.96 -7.33
CA LYS A 121 -1.22 1.84 -6.39
C LYS A 121 -2.35 1.99 -5.38
N THR A 122 -2.99 0.88 -5.02
CA THR A 122 -3.98 0.88 -3.95
C THR A 122 -3.89 -0.36 -3.08
N GLN A 123 -4.33 -0.17 -1.84
CA GLN A 123 -4.60 -1.27 -0.90
C GLN A 123 -6.08 -1.62 -0.83
N TYR A 124 -6.96 -0.89 -1.51
CA TYR A 124 -8.39 -1.18 -1.55
C TYR A 124 -8.64 -2.62 -2.05
N PRO A 125 -9.58 -3.38 -1.47
CA PRO A 125 -10.54 -2.98 -0.43
C PRO A 125 -10.06 -3.22 1.01
N HIS A 126 -8.78 -3.45 1.24
CA HIS A 126 -8.26 -3.51 2.61
C HIS A 126 -8.57 -2.19 3.33
N LEU A 127 -8.79 -2.25 4.66
CA LEU A 127 -9.07 -1.06 5.46
C LEU A 127 -8.00 0.04 5.30
N GLU A 128 -6.76 -0.33 5.02
CA GLU A 128 -5.67 0.62 4.75
C GLU A 128 -5.73 1.31 3.38
N GLY A 129 -6.64 0.94 2.49
CA GLY A 129 -6.83 1.59 1.20
C GLY A 129 -8.13 2.37 1.11
N ILE A 130 -8.18 3.33 0.19
CA ILE A 130 -9.38 4.13 -0.10
C ILE A 130 -9.62 4.23 -1.60
N TRP A 131 -10.89 4.28 -2.02
CA TRP A 131 -11.23 4.58 -3.40
C TRP A 131 -11.12 6.08 -3.66
N SER A 132 -9.94 6.54 -4.06
CA SER A 132 -9.68 7.97 -4.23
C SER A 132 -9.63 8.41 -5.70
N TRP A 133 -9.42 7.49 -6.62
CA TRP A 133 -9.24 7.77 -8.04
C TRP A 133 -10.53 7.97 -8.84
N GLY A 134 -11.70 7.72 -8.24
CA GLY A 134 -13.00 7.84 -8.91
C GLY A 134 -13.07 6.96 -10.16
N SER A 135 -13.59 7.50 -11.27
CA SER A 135 -13.68 6.82 -12.57
C SER A 135 -12.46 7.02 -13.47
N ASN A 136 -11.29 7.39 -12.92
CA ASN A 136 -10.10 7.64 -13.73
C ASN A 136 -9.28 6.36 -14.04
N MET A 137 -9.71 5.18 -13.59
CA MET A 137 -9.01 3.92 -13.82
C MET A 137 -9.80 3.04 -14.77
N ASP A 138 -9.12 2.33 -15.66
CA ASP A 138 -9.73 1.50 -16.71
C ASP A 138 -9.48 0.00 -16.51
N GLN A 139 -8.38 -0.36 -15.85
CA GLN A 139 -7.97 -1.76 -15.66
C GLN A 139 -7.21 -1.98 -14.35
N VAL A 140 -7.11 -3.25 -13.94
CA VAL A 140 -6.43 -3.66 -12.70
C VAL A 140 -5.31 -4.65 -12.98
N VAL A 141 -4.18 -4.49 -12.29
CA VAL A 141 -3.16 -5.53 -12.10
C VAL A 141 -3.20 -5.93 -10.63
N LEU A 142 -3.42 -7.22 -10.37
CA LEU A 142 -3.48 -7.75 -9.01
C LEU A 142 -2.10 -8.25 -8.57
N VAL A 143 -1.60 -7.74 -7.44
CA VAL A 143 -0.33 -8.16 -6.84
C VAL A 143 -0.59 -9.00 -5.59
N ILE A 144 -0.08 -10.22 -5.57
CA ILE A 144 -0.21 -11.16 -4.45
C ILE A 144 1.13 -11.57 -3.86
N ARG A 145 1.09 -12.03 -2.61
CA ARG A 145 2.24 -12.54 -1.87
C ARG A 145 1.78 -13.62 -0.89
N ASN A 146 2.66 -14.53 -0.53
CA ASN A 146 2.38 -15.53 0.50
C ASN A 146 1.92 -14.84 1.82
N PRO A 147 0.75 -15.19 2.39
CA PRO A 147 0.26 -14.60 3.63
C PRO A 147 1.23 -14.81 4.81
N ARG A 148 2.06 -15.87 4.76
CA ARG A 148 3.14 -16.13 5.71
C ARG A 148 4.12 -14.97 5.83
N TRP A 149 4.35 -14.24 4.74
CA TRP A 149 5.28 -13.12 4.67
C TRP A 149 4.59 -11.77 4.61
N ALA A 150 3.43 -11.68 3.97
CA ALA A 150 2.66 -10.45 3.85
C ALA A 150 2.19 -9.93 5.22
N ILE A 151 1.55 -10.78 6.03
CA ILE A 151 0.93 -10.37 7.31
C ILE A 151 1.99 -9.82 8.30
N PRO A 152 3.13 -10.49 8.56
CA PRO A 152 4.15 -9.92 9.45
C PRO A 152 4.83 -8.68 8.87
N SER A 153 4.97 -8.60 7.54
CA SER A 153 5.52 -7.42 6.86
C SER A 153 4.58 -6.21 6.97
N TYR A 154 3.27 -6.44 6.91
CA TYR A 154 2.26 -5.43 7.15
C TYR A 154 2.33 -4.91 8.60
N HIS A 155 2.35 -5.80 9.60
CA HIS A 155 2.56 -5.40 10.99
C HIS A 155 3.84 -4.56 11.18
N THR A 156 4.92 -4.94 10.49
CA THR A 156 6.18 -4.18 10.53
C THR A 156 6.01 -2.77 9.96
N LEU A 157 5.33 -2.62 8.82
CA LEU A 157 5.02 -1.29 8.27
C LEU A 157 4.22 -0.45 9.26
N LEU A 158 3.20 -1.03 9.89
CA LEU A 158 2.41 -0.34 10.92
C LEU A 158 3.29 0.13 12.06
N HIS A 159 4.18 -0.73 12.55
CA HIS A 159 5.08 -0.39 13.65
C HIS A 159 6.04 0.76 13.28
N GLU A 160 6.60 0.76 12.08
CA GLU A 160 7.53 1.81 11.60
C GLU A 160 6.87 3.19 11.58
N ILE A 161 5.58 3.26 11.25
CA ILE A 161 4.77 4.50 11.31
C ILE A 161 4.10 4.72 12.67
N TYR A 162 4.59 4.06 13.71
CA TYR A 162 4.07 4.16 15.07
C TYR A 162 2.56 3.87 15.17
N TYR A 163 2.10 2.90 14.38
CA TYR A 163 0.72 2.51 14.20
C TYR A 163 -0.21 3.68 13.84
N ALA A 164 0.29 4.70 13.13
CA ALA A 164 -0.49 5.85 12.72
C ALA A 164 -1.84 5.49 12.09
N HIS A 165 -2.84 6.33 12.35
CA HIS A 165 -4.25 6.18 11.91
C HIS A 165 -4.63 7.13 10.80
N ASP A 166 -3.77 8.09 10.54
CA ASP A 166 -4.01 9.13 9.59
C ASP A 166 -2.72 9.47 8.86
N TRP A 167 -2.90 10.03 7.68
CA TRP A 167 -1.81 10.35 6.78
C TRP A 167 -0.83 11.35 7.40
N GLU A 168 -1.29 12.34 8.19
CA GLU A 168 -0.43 13.38 8.78
C GLU A 168 0.52 12.76 9.83
N THR A 169 -0.03 11.90 10.70
CA THR A 169 0.77 11.16 11.69
C THR A 169 1.71 10.18 11.01
N ALA A 170 1.25 9.44 10.00
CA ALA A 170 2.11 8.54 9.23
C ALA A 170 3.26 9.31 8.53
N TYR A 171 2.96 10.51 8.00
CA TYR A 171 3.93 11.36 7.31
C TYR A 171 5.10 11.75 8.22
N LYS A 172 4.83 12.01 9.50
CA LYS A 172 5.86 12.31 10.52
C LYS A 172 6.88 11.19 10.70
N TYR A 173 6.51 9.95 10.36
CA TYR A 173 7.33 8.75 10.52
C TYR A 173 7.80 8.13 9.21
N LEU A 174 7.65 8.80 8.06
CA LEU A 174 8.11 8.27 6.76
C LEU A 174 9.59 7.91 6.75
N ASN A 175 10.41 8.66 7.48
CA ASN A 175 11.85 8.39 7.61
C ASN A 175 12.17 7.10 8.38
N ASN A 176 11.19 6.46 9.02
CA ASN A 176 11.35 5.16 9.69
C ASN A 176 11.05 3.97 8.77
N LEU A 177 10.33 4.21 7.67
CA LEU A 177 9.89 3.14 6.79
C LEU A 177 11.08 2.37 6.22
N PHE A 178 10.97 1.04 6.26
CA PHE A 178 11.97 0.09 5.78
C PHE A 178 13.31 0.13 6.51
N ASN A 179 13.37 0.70 7.72
CA ASN A 179 14.62 0.80 8.47
C ASN A 179 14.76 -0.23 9.59
N PHE A 180 13.68 -0.74 10.17
CA PHE A 180 13.76 -1.71 11.26
C PHE A 180 12.51 -2.57 11.37
N ARG A 181 12.65 -3.79 11.90
CA ARG A 181 11.49 -4.66 12.16
C ARG A 181 10.92 -4.44 13.56
N ALA A 182 9.61 -4.64 13.69
CA ALA A 182 8.90 -4.47 14.96
C ALA A 182 9.41 -5.46 16.02
N PRO A 183 9.61 -5.08 17.29
CA PRO A 183 9.99 -6.04 18.34
C PRO A 183 9.05 -7.27 18.40
N ILE A 184 9.61 -8.45 18.69
CA ILE A 184 8.86 -9.72 18.69
C ILE A 184 7.69 -9.70 19.69
N ASP A 185 7.82 -9.02 20.83
CA ASP A 185 6.72 -8.90 21.80
C ASP A 185 5.52 -8.12 21.23
N LYS A 186 5.77 -7.09 20.41
CA LYS A 186 4.71 -6.34 19.71
C LYS A 186 4.07 -7.18 18.62
N TRP A 187 4.88 -7.93 17.87
CA TRP A 187 4.40 -8.88 16.88
C TRP A 187 3.48 -9.93 17.50
N ILE A 188 3.89 -10.59 18.59
CA ILE A 188 3.09 -11.62 19.25
C ILE A 188 1.72 -11.07 19.66
N LYS A 189 1.69 -9.89 20.31
CA LYS A 189 0.43 -9.26 20.71
C LYS A 189 -0.45 -8.90 19.52
N TRP A 190 0.14 -8.33 18.47
CA TRP A 190 -0.61 -7.98 17.25
C TRP A 190 -1.16 -9.22 16.57
N ARG A 191 -0.32 -10.24 16.35
CA ARG A 191 -0.66 -11.51 15.72
C ARG A 191 -1.79 -12.19 16.47
N ASP A 192 -1.69 -12.32 17.78
CA ASP A 192 -2.70 -13.02 18.59
C ASP A 192 -4.02 -12.25 18.67
N TYR A 193 -4.00 -10.94 18.41
CA TYR A 193 -5.20 -10.11 18.35
C TYR A 193 -5.84 -10.04 16.95
N ARG A 194 -5.02 -9.96 15.88
CA ARG A 194 -5.45 -9.59 14.52
C ARG A 194 -5.41 -10.71 13.51
N PHE A 195 -4.66 -11.78 13.75
CA PHE A 195 -4.38 -12.79 12.72
C PHE A 195 -5.64 -13.29 12.01
N ASP A 196 -6.69 -13.59 12.77
CA ASP A 196 -7.92 -14.16 12.22
C ASP A 196 -8.61 -13.22 11.23
N GLU A 197 -8.61 -11.92 11.51
CA GLU A 197 -9.14 -10.89 10.61
C GLU A 197 -8.21 -10.71 9.40
N GLU A 198 -6.90 -10.64 9.62
CA GLU A 198 -5.92 -10.32 8.58
C GLU A 198 -5.78 -11.44 7.54
N ILE A 199 -5.90 -12.71 7.94
CA ILE A 199 -5.89 -13.83 6.99
C ILE A 199 -7.17 -13.87 6.14
N ASP A 200 -8.30 -13.45 6.72
CA ASP A 200 -9.57 -13.33 5.99
C ASP A 200 -9.53 -12.15 5.02
N LEU A 201 -9.00 -11.00 5.45
CA LEU A 201 -8.76 -9.82 4.61
C LEU A 201 -7.81 -10.10 3.45
N TRP A 202 -6.72 -10.83 3.68
CA TRP A 202 -5.80 -11.24 2.61
C TRP A 202 -6.53 -12.05 1.53
N MET A 203 -7.37 -13.01 1.93
CA MET A 203 -8.16 -13.84 1.03
C MET A 203 -9.23 -13.02 0.29
N TRP A 204 -9.99 -12.20 1.03
CA TRP A 204 -11.05 -11.36 0.48
C TRP A 204 -10.54 -10.26 -0.44
N HIS A 205 -9.33 -9.74 -0.21
CA HIS A 205 -8.70 -8.80 -1.13
C HIS A 205 -8.55 -9.43 -2.52
N ILE A 206 -8.05 -10.67 -2.60
CA ILE A 206 -7.90 -11.40 -3.86
C ILE A 206 -9.26 -11.68 -4.48
N ASP A 207 -10.19 -12.20 -3.68
CA ASP A 207 -11.56 -12.53 -4.13
C ASP A 207 -12.30 -11.30 -4.66
N PHE A 208 -12.16 -10.14 -4.02
CA PHE A 208 -12.79 -8.90 -4.46
C PHE A 208 -12.42 -8.60 -5.91
N TRP A 209 -11.13 -8.52 -6.23
CA TRP A 209 -10.67 -8.18 -7.59
C TRP A 209 -10.98 -9.30 -8.57
N MET A 210 -10.69 -10.55 -8.22
CA MET A 210 -10.95 -11.69 -9.10
C MET A 210 -12.44 -11.94 -9.36
N GLU A 211 -13.34 -11.56 -8.47
CA GLU A 211 -14.78 -11.67 -8.72
C GLU A 211 -15.36 -10.38 -9.31
N GLY A 212 -14.56 -9.38 -9.68
CA GLY A 212 -15.07 -8.14 -10.26
C GLY A 212 -15.85 -7.29 -9.24
N GLY A 213 -15.33 -7.17 -8.02
CA GLY A 213 -15.84 -6.28 -6.99
C GLY A 213 -16.83 -6.89 -6.01
N THR A 214 -16.81 -8.21 -5.75
CA THR A 214 -17.69 -8.79 -4.72
C THR A 214 -17.36 -8.20 -3.34
N GLN A 215 -18.34 -7.59 -2.67
CA GLN A 215 -18.15 -7.02 -1.34
C GLN A 215 -18.19 -8.11 -0.25
N TYR A 216 -17.25 -8.02 0.68
CA TYR A 216 -17.12 -8.92 1.83
C TYR A 216 -17.45 -8.22 3.15
N TRP A 217 -18.06 -7.04 3.07
CA TRP A 217 -18.42 -6.17 4.18
C TRP A 217 -19.80 -5.56 3.88
N MET A 218 -20.45 -5.04 4.92
CA MET A 218 -21.77 -4.40 4.78
C MET A 218 -21.70 -2.87 4.64
N ASP A 219 -20.64 -2.27 5.17
CA ASP A 219 -20.60 -0.82 5.39
C ASP A 219 -20.09 -0.07 4.14
N LEU A 220 -20.41 1.22 4.03
CA LEU A 220 -19.88 2.01 2.91
C LEU A 220 -18.36 2.19 3.05
N ASP A 221 -17.69 2.46 1.94
CA ASP A 221 -16.22 2.58 1.86
C ASP A 221 -15.61 3.52 2.89
N TYR A 222 -16.30 4.61 3.18
CA TYR A 222 -15.86 5.60 4.13
C TYR A 222 -16.17 5.21 5.60
N GLU A 223 -17.10 4.29 5.82
CA GLU A 223 -17.52 3.77 7.13
C GLU A 223 -16.56 2.67 7.61
N ARG A 224 -16.07 1.86 6.66
CA ARG A 224 -14.97 0.88 6.85
C ARG A 224 -13.67 1.47 7.37
N ASN A 225 -13.55 2.77 7.32
CA ASN A 225 -12.35 3.43 7.74
C ASN A 225 -12.40 3.70 9.25
N GLY A 226 -13.58 3.92 9.83
CA GLY A 226 -13.75 4.43 11.20
C GLY A 226 -14.27 3.48 12.28
N GLN A 227 -14.68 2.25 11.97
CA GLN A 227 -15.38 1.40 12.93
C GLN A 227 -14.55 0.22 13.45
N TYR A 228 -14.76 -0.16 14.70
CA TYR A 228 -14.44 -1.49 15.18
C TYR A 228 -15.59 -1.97 16.08
N PRO A 229 -16.05 -3.23 15.94
CA PRO A 229 -15.63 -4.22 14.95
C PRO A 229 -16.27 -3.99 13.57
N PHE A 230 -15.50 -4.22 12.50
CA PHE A 230 -16.06 -4.30 11.15
C PHE A 230 -16.91 -5.55 11.01
N ARG A 231 -18.11 -5.42 10.45
CA ARG A 231 -18.91 -6.59 10.12
C ARG A 231 -18.57 -7.05 8.71
N TYR A 232 -17.74 -8.09 8.65
CA TYR A 232 -17.54 -8.82 7.42
C TYR A 232 -18.65 -9.84 7.18
N LEU A 233 -19.01 -10.02 5.91
CA LEU A 233 -19.98 -11.00 5.46
C LEU A 233 -19.34 -12.39 5.51
N THR A 234 -20.02 -13.30 6.20
CA THR A 234 -19.57 -14.69 6.32
C THR A 234 -19.72 -15.43 4.99
N GLN A 235 -19.19 -16.65 4.93
CA GLN A 235 -19.38 -17.52 3.76
C GLN A 235 -20.85 -17.92 3.54
N PHE A 236 -21.67 -17.91 4.60
CA PHE A 236 -23.10 -18.23 4.52
C PHE A 236 -23.92 -17.07 3.95
N GLU A 237 -23.38 -15.85 4.00
CA GLU A 237 -23.98 -14.64 3.43
C GLU A 237 -23.48 -14.41 1.98
N LYS A 238 -22.89 -15.43 1.32
CA LYS A 238 -22.34 -15.29 -0.03
C LYS A 238 -23.38 -14.82 -1.05
N ASP A 239 -24.60 -15.34 -0.97
CA ASP A 239 -25.68 -15.03 -1.92
C ASP A 239 -26.26 -13.62 -1.71
N THR A 240 -25.93 -12.97 -0.60
CA THR A 240 -26.32 -11.59 -0.30
C THR A 240 -25.19 -10.60 -0.52
N ARG A 241 -24.04 -11.04 -1.08
CA ARG A 241 -22.92 -10.14 -1.38
C ARG A 241 -23.24 -9.32 -2.62
N ASP A 242 -23.34 -8.02 -2.44
CA ASP A 242 -23.46 -7.07 -3.53
C ASP A 242 -22.11 -6.87 -4.23
N LYS A 243 -22.18 -6.29 -5.43
CA LYS A 243 -21.00 -5.76 -6.12
C LYS A 243 -20.75 -4.34 -5.64
N ASP A 244 -19.48 -4.03 -5.52
CA ASP A 244 -19.04 -2.68 -5.22
C ASP A 244 -19.51 -1.71 -6.30
N LEU A 245 -20.10 -0.59 -5.88
CA LEU A 245 -20.66 0.39 -6.80
C LEU A 245 -19.59 0.97 -7.71
N HIS A 246 -18.35 1.09 -7.23
CA HIS A 246 -17.25 1.54 -8.06
C HIS A 246 -16.89 0.52 -9.15
N CYS A 247 -17.00 -0.77 -8.87
CA CYS A 247 -16.81 -1.82 -9.88
C CYS A 247 -17.99 -1.95 -10.87
N ILE A 248 -19.17 -1.41 -10.51
CA ILE A 248 -20.33 -1.35 -11.41
C ILE A 248 -20.26 -0.13 -12.33
N TYR A 249 -19.93 1.04 -11.76
CA TYR A 249 -20.12 2.33 -12.44
C TYR A 249 -18.81 3.02 -12.86
N ASP A 250 -17.69 2.75 -12.17
CA ASP A 250 -16.46 3.52 -12.36
C ASP A 250 -15.43 2.76 -13.20
N MET A 251 -15.22 1.45 -12.96
CA MET A 251 -14.22 0.67 -13.71
C MET A 251 -14.48 -0.85 -13.73
N ASP A 252 -13.86 -1.55 -14.68
CA ASP A 252 -13.78 -3.01 -14.67
C ASP A 252 -12.75 -3.48 -13.63
N CYS A 253 -13.25 -3.93 -12.48
CA CYS A 253 -12.43 -4.44 -11.39
C CYS A 253 -11.81 -5.83 -11.67
N PHE A 254 -12.17 -6.51 -12.75
CA PHE A 254 -11.55 -7.79 -13.05
C PHE A 254 -10.11 -7.61 -13.56
N PRO A 255 -9.10 -8.24 -12.92
CA PRO A 255 -7.70 -8.00 -13.26
C PRO A 255 -7.37 -8.42 -14.68
N LYS A 256 -6.38 -7.77 -15.27
CA LYS A 256 -5.80 -8.11 -16.58
C LYS A 256 -4.51 -8.93 -16.46
N ALA A 257 -3.86 -8.85 -15.30
CA ALA A 257 -2.74 -9.72 -14.92
C ALA A 257 -2.75 -9.97 -13.41
N VAL A 258 -2.20 -11.14 -13.05
CA VAL A 258 -1.85 -11.49 -11.67
C VAL A 258 -0.33 -11.57 -11.61
N VAL A 259 0.25 -10.83 -10.68
CA VAL A 259 1.68 -10.76 -10.43
C VAL A 259 1.96 -11.22 -9.01
N THR A 260 3.00 -12.02 -8.81
CA THR A 260 3.42 -12.43 -7.45
C THR A 260 4.71 -11.76 -7.05
N TYR A 261 4.76 -11.33 -5.80
CA TYR A 261 5.95 -10.72 -5.23
C TYR A 261 7.16 -11.65 -5.32
N GLU A 262 6.99 -12.93 -4.97
CA GLU A 262 8.04 -13.93 -4.93
C GLU A 262 8.70 -14.12 -6.30
N LYS A 263 7.91 -14.20 -7.38
CA LYS A 263 8.45 -14.27 -8.75
C LYS A 263 9.04 -12.95 -9.19
N LEU A 264 8.40 -11.84 -8.84
CA LEU A 264 8.84 -10.50 -9.26
C LEU A 264 10.22 -10.12 -8.70
N ILE A 265 10.61 -10.62 -7.51
CA ILE A 265 11.94 -10.34 -6.92
C ILE A 265 12.99 -11.40 -7.21
N ASP A 266 12.59 -12.52 -7.81
CA ASP A 266 13.47 -13.64 -8.11
C ASP A 266 14.30 -13.33 -9.38
N PRO A 267 15.63 -13.51 -9.37
CA PRO A 267 16.46 -13.19 -10.53
C PRO A 267 16.11 -13.94 -11.82
N ASP A 268 15.64 -15.18 -11.70
CA ASP A 268 15.37 -16.04 -12.85
C ASP A 268 13.97 -15.77 -13.44
N SER A 269 12.96 -15.57 -12.58
CA SER A 269 11.57 -15.36 -12.99
C SER A 269 11.13 -13.89 -13.00
N GLY A 270 11.86 -12.98 -12.36
CA GLY A 270 11.55 -11.57 -12.20
C GLY A 270 11.31 -10.82 -13.52
N PRO A 271 12.21 -10.93 -14.51
CA PRO A 271 11.98 -10.35 -15.83
C PRO A 271 10.70 -10.86 -16.52
N SER A 272 10.40 -12.15 -16.38
CA SER A 272 9.18 -12.74 -16.97
C SER A 272 7.92 -12.30 -16.24
N GLU A 273 7.98 -12.15 -14.92
CA GLU A 273 6.85 -11.67 -14.12
C GLU A 273 6.60 -10.17 -14.36
N LEU A 274 7.64 -9.37 -14.55
CA LEU A 274 7.54 -7.97 -14.98
C LEU A 274 6.98 -7.84 -16.40
N THR A 275 7.24 -8.80 -17.28
CA THR A 275 6.69 -8.82 -18.64
C THR A 275 5.16 -8.85 -18.63
N LYS A 276 4.52 -9.53 -17.66
CA LYS A 276 3.06 -9.50 -17.50
C LYS A 276 2.52 -8.08 -17.28
N ILE A 277 3.21 -7.27 -16.48
CA ILE A 277 2.85 -5.86 -16.28
C ILE A 277 3.03 -5.07 -17.57
N ALA A 278 4.17 -5.26 -18.24
CA ALA A 278 4.46 -4.59 -19.50
C ALA A 278 3.40 -4.88 -20.56
N GLU A 279 2.95 -6.13 -20.68
CA GLU A 279 1.89 -6.54 -21.61
C GLU A 279 0.54 -5.87 -21.33
N VAL A 280 0.18 -5.68 -20.06
CA VAL A 280 -1.05 -4.95 -19.68
C VAL A 280 -0.99 -3.47 -20.06
N LEU A 281 0.20 -2.87 -20.02
CA LEU A 281 0.41 -1.45 -20.35
C LEU A 281 0.68 -1.21 -21.85
N ARG A 282 1.11 -2.23 -22.58
CA ARG A 282 1.51 -2.11 -23.99
C ARG A 282 0.33 -1.71 -24.87
N ASN A 283 0.59 -0.79 -25.80
CA ASN A 283 -0.42 -0.26 -26.74
C ASN A 283 -1.60 0.45 -26.06
N LYS A 284 -1.43 0.91 -24.82
CA LYS A 284 -2.41 1.73 -24.13
C LYS A 284 -2.10 3.21 -24.34
N GLU A 285 -3.14 4.03 -24.39
CA GLU A 285 -3.01 5.47 -24.56
C GLU A 285 -2.17 6.07 -23.42
N GLY A 286 -1.17 6.88 -23.76
CA GLY A 286 -0.25 7.48 -22.79
C GLY A 286 0.85 6.53 -22.27
N MET A 287 0.98 5.33 -22.85
CA MET A 287 2.01 4.33 -22.54
C MET A 287 2.92 4.04 -23.74
N GLU A 288 3.03 4.97 -24.69
CA GLU A 288 3.84 4.81 -25.91
C GLU A 288 5.35 4.73 -25.62
N GLY A 289 5.79 5.24 -24.46
CA GLY A 289 7.16 5.20 -23.98
C GLY A 289 7.58 3.90 -23.27
N LEU A 290 6.75 2.86 -23.30
CA LEU A 290 7.08 1.57 -22.67
C LEU A 290 8.33 0.95 -23.31
N VAL A 291 9.26 0.45 -22.49
CA VAL A 291 10.49 -0.19 -22.98
C VAL A 291 10.19 -1.42 -23.86
N GLY A 292 11.07 -1.68 -24.81
CA GLY A 292 11.02 -2.88 -25.64
C GLY A 292 11.16 -4.17 -24.83
N GLU A 293 10.61 -5.27 -25.36
CA GLU A 293 10.59 -6.58 -24.69
C GLU A 293 11.99 -7.08 -24.32
N ASN A 294 12.97 -6.86 -25.20
CA ASN A 294 14.37 -7.18 -24.96
C ASN A 294 14.99 -6.37 -23.79
N ALA A 295 14.49 -5.17 -23.49
CA ALA A 295 15.03 -4.30 -22.44
C ALA A 295 14.40 -4.54 -21.05
N ILE A 296 13.31 -5.31 -20.94
CA ILE A 296 12.61 -5.56 -19.66
C ILE A 296 13.55 -6.17 -18.62
N ALA A 297 14.36 -7.15 -18.99
CA ALA A 297 15.32 -7.78 -18.09
C ALA A 297 16.36 -6.80 -17.56
N CYS A 298 16.87 -5.91 -18.43
CA CYS A 298 17.78 -4.86 -18.01
C CYS A 298 17.11 -3.90 -17.02
N VAL A 299 15.90 -3.44 -17.32
CA VAL A 299 15.14 -2.54 -16.42
C VAL A 299 14.91 -3.21 -15.08
N TRP A 300 14.56 -4.49 -15.07
CA TRP A 300 14.40 -5.26 -13.84
C TRP A 300 15.68 -5.24 -12.99
N HIS A 301 16.85 -5.55 -13.56
CA HIS A 301 18.12 -5.49 -12.83
C HIS A 301 18.42 -4.08 -12.31
N GLN A 302 18.16 -3.03 -13.10
CA GLN A 302 18.37 -1.64 -12.68
C GLN A 302 17.47 -1.22 -11.50
N THR A 303 16.21 -1.65 -11.54
CA THR A 303 15.18 -1.24 -10.56
C THR A 303 15.12 -2.13 -9.32
N TRP A 304 15.76 -3.31 -9.35
CA TRP A 304 15.87 -4.21 -8.21
C TRP A 304 17.29 -4.30 -7.66
N GLU A 305 18.24 -4.82 -8.44
CA GLU A 305 19.61 -5.05 -7.93
C GLU A 305 20.39 -3.75 -7.71
N GLN A 306 20.15 -2.74 -8.56
CA GLN A 306 20.87 -1.45 -8.52
C GLN A 306 20.02 -0.31 -7.95
N ALA A 307 18.87 -0.62 -7.34
CA ALA A 307 17.95 0.42 -6.95
C ALA A 307 18.55 1.37 -5.92
N LYS A 308 18.34 2.68 -6.14
CA LYS A 308 18.82 3.76 -5.27
C LYS A 308 18.19 3.77 -3.88
N TYR A 309 17.02 3.14 -3.72
CA TYR A 309 16.23 3.23 -2.50
C TYR A 309 16.41 2.02 -1.58
N PRO A 310 16.39 2.20 -0.25
CA PRO A 310 16.60 1.11 0.69
C PRO A 310 15.48 0.07 0.62
N PHE A 311 15.88 -1.21 0.47
CA PHE A 311 15.02 -2.39 0.52
C PHE A 311 14.85 -2.92 1.94
N ASN A 312 14.06 -4.00 2.08
CA ASN A 312 13.96 -4.81 3.30
C ASN A 312 15.32 -5.24 3.87
N SER A 313 16.40 -5.23 3.08
CA SER A 313 17.77 -5.48 3.55
C SER A 313 18.18 -4.58 4.72
N ASN A 314 17.64 -3.37 4.84
CA ASN A 314 17.89 -2.49 5.98
C ASN A 314 17.17 -2.98 7.24
N ARG A 315 15.92 -3.44 7.09
CA ARG A 315 15.14 -4.05 8.18
C ARG A 315 15.85 -5.26 8.77
N ASP A 316 16.43 -6.11 7.93
CA ASP A 316 17.11 -7.34 8.39
C ASP A 316 18.44 -7.06 9.10
N LYS A 317 19.06 -5.88 8.87
CA LYS A 317 20.23 -5.42 9.63
C LYS A 317 19.85 -4.84 11.00
N SER A 318 18.62 -4.38 11.14
CA SER A 318 18.14 -3.58 12.27
C SER A 318 16.86 -4.19 12.85
N GLY A 319 17.00 -5.21 13.70
CA GLY A 319 15.88 -5.85 14.39
C GLY A 319 15.91 -7.38 14.28
N PRO A 320 14.86 -8.06 14.79
CA PRO A 320 14.70 -9.50 14.64
C PRO A 320 14.59 -9.88 13.17
N ARG A 321 15.12 -11.03 12.76
CA ARG A 321 15.05 -11.50 11.37
C ARG A 321 13.61 -11.81 10.96
N ALA A 322 13.32 -11.75 9.66
CA ALA A 322 12.00 -12.09 9.12
C ALA A 322 11.49 -13.48 9.58
N GLN A 323 12.41 -14.44 9.70
CA GLN A 323 12.14 -15.81 10.11
C GLN A 323 11.72 -15.92 11.58
N GLU A 324 11.98 -14.92 12.43
CA GLU A 324 11.59 -14.94 13.84
C GLU A 324 10.11 -14.55 14.07
N TYR A 325 9.42 -14.03 13.04
CA TYR A 325 8.00 -13.67 13.09
C TYR A 325 7.13 -14.89 12.86
N LEU A 326 7.17 -15.82 13.82
CA LEU A 326 6.51 -17.11 13.72
C LEU A 326 5.01 -17.01 14.01
N PHE A 327 4.24 -17.88 13.36
CA PHE A 327 2.84 -18.16 13.69
C PHE A 327 2.73 -19.36 14.65
N THR A 328 1.63 -19.42 15.39
CA THR A 328 1.29 -20.63 16.16
C THR A 328 0.83 -21.76 15.23
N VAL A 329 0.88 -23.01 15.69
CA VAL A 329 0.37 -24.19 14.95
C VAL A 329 -1.05 -23.94 14.42
N LYS A 330 -1.98 -23.51 15.29
CA LYS A 330 -3.37 -23.23 14.92
C LYS A 330 -3.51 -22.14 13.84
N GLN A 331 -2.66 -21.11 13.89
CA GLN A 331 -2.66 -20.04 12.91
C GLN A 331 -2.15 -20.55 11.55
N MET A 332 -1.11 -21.38 11.53
CA MET A 332 -0.63 -22.02 10.29
C MET A 332 -1.66 -22.98 9.71
N GLU A 333 -2.31 -23.81 10.53
CA GLU A 333 -3.42 -24.67 10.08
C GLU A 333 -4.55 -23.85 9.44
N LYS A 334 -4.91 -22.70 10.04
CA LYS A 334 -5.92 -21.80 9.47
C LYS A 334 -5.44 -21.17 8.16
N MET A 335 -4.17 -20.80 8.05
CA MET A 335 -3.57 -20.30 6.81
C MET A 335 -3.64 -21.36 5.70
N LEU A 336 -3.29 -22.62 6.00
CA LEU A 336 -3.41 -23.75 5.06
C LEU A 336 -4.85 -23.98 4.62
N LYS A 337 -5.82 -23.93 5.54
CA LYS A 337 -7.25 -24.03 5.20
C LYS A 337 -7.70 -22.92 4.25
N LYS A 338 -7.19 -21.69 4.43
CA LYS A 338 -7.50 -20.55 3.56
C LYS A 338 -6.86 -20.69 2.18
N LEU A 339 -5.61 -21.17 2.13
CA LEU A 339 -4.93 -21.48 0.87
C LEU A 339 -5.65 -22.60 0.09
N LEU A 340 -6.01 -23.70 0.75
CA LEU A 340 -6.77 -24.79 0.13
C LEU A 340 -8.13 -24.32 -0.40
N PHE A 341 -8.86 -23.53 0.40
CA PHE A 341 -10.12 -22.95 -0.06
C PHE A 341 -9.95 -22.14 -1.35
N MET A 342 -8.89 -21.32 -1.44
CA MET A 342 -8.60 -20.53 -2.63
C MET A 342 -8.17 -21.40 -3.82
N ILE A 343 -7.35 -22.43 -3.58
CA ILE A 343 -6.97 -23.42 -4.61
C ILE A 343 -8.21 -24.12 -5.16
N ASP A 344 -9.07 -24.67 -4.31
CA ASP A 344 -10.29 -25.38 -4.72
C ASP A 344 -11.24 -24.47 -5.51
N LYS A 345 -11.40 -23.22 -5.05
CA LYS A 345 -12.25 -22.23 -5.71
C LYS A 345 -11.74 -21.89 -7.12
N TYR A 346 -10.46 -21.54 -7.25
CA TYR A 346 -9.88 -21.06 -8.51
C TYR A 346 -9.44 -22.18 -9.46
N SER A 347 -9.47 -23.44 -9.04
CA SER A 347 -9.24 -24.61 -9.89
C SER A 347 -10.52 -25.29 -10.40
N SER A 348 -11.71 -24.78 -10.03
CA SER A 348 -12.99 -25.43 -10.34
C SER A 348 -13.97 -24.56 -11.13
N GLY A 349 -14.99 -25.20 -11.70
CA GLY A 349 -16.08 -24.52 -12.41
C GLY A 349 -15.59 -23.64 -13.58
N HIS A 350 -16.03 -22.38 -13.61
CA HIS A 350 -15.63 -21.43 -14.65
C HIS A 350 -14.18 -20.93 -14.49
N TRP A 351 -13.57 -21.10 -13.32
CA TRP A 351 -12.18 -20.72 -13.06
C TRP A 351 -11.16 -21.73 -13.58
N ALA A 352 -11.55 -23.00 -13.72
CA ALA A 352 -10.63 -24.10 -14.05
C ALA A 352 -9.77 -23.86 -15.30
N ASN A 353 -10.32 -23.16 -16.30
CA ASN A 353 -9.63 -22.84 -17.55
C ASN A 353 -9.34 -21.33 -17.70
N HIS A 354 -9.54 -20.53 -16.66
CA HIS A 354 -9.29 -19.10 -16.71
C HIS A 354 -7.78 -18.83 -16.47
N PRO A 355 -7.04 -18.21 -17.41
CA PRO A 355 -5.59 -18.06 -17.29
C PRO A 355 -5.13 -17.39 -15.98
N LEU A 356 -5.80 -16.31 -15.57
CA LEU A 356 -5.46 -15.63 -14.30
C LEU A 356 -5.72 -16.49 -13.06
N ALA A 357 -6.72 -17.38 -13.10
CA ALA A 357 -7.00 -18.28 -11.99
C ALA A 357 -5.97 -19.42 -11.93
N MET A 358 -5.50 -19.89 -13.09
CA MET A 358 -4.38 -20.84 -13.16
C MET A 358 -3.09 -20.23 -12.59
N ASP A 359 -2.81 -18.96 -12.89
CA ASP A 359 -1.69 -18.21 -12.30
C ASP A 359 -1.79 -18.11 -10.77
N LEU A 360 -3.00 -17.80 -10.25
CA LEU A 360 -3.25 -17.79 -8.80
C LEU A 360 -3.06 -19.16 -8.17
N VAL A 361 -3.65 -20.22 -8.75
CA VAL A 361 -3.54 -21.59 -8.23
C VAL A 361 -2.08 -22.06 -8.21
N ALA A 362 -1.30 -21.76 -9.25
CA ALA A 362 0.13 -22.07 -9.28
C ALA A 362 0.87 -21.42 -8.09
N SER A 363 0.61 -20.15 -7.82
CA SER A 363 1.21 -19.41 -6.71
C SER A 363 0.70 -19.89 -5.34
N PHE A 364 -0.59 -20.23 -5.21
CA PHE A 364 -1.13 -20.76 -3.96
C PHE A 364 -0.59 -22.15 -3.62
N ASN A 365 -0.32 -22.99 -4.62
CA ASN A 365 0.35 -24.28 -4.39
C ASN A 365 1.76 -24.08 -3.82
N MET A 366 2.53 -23.13 -4.36
CA MET A 366 3.84 -22.76 -3.79
C MET A 366 3.71 -22.29 -2.34
N TYR A 367 2.74 -21.41 -2.06
CA TYR A 367 2.52 -20.91 -0.70
C TYR A 367 2.07 -22.02 0.26
N PHE A 368 1.24 -22.95 -0.21
CA PHE A 368 0.76 -24.09 0.56
C PHE A 368 1.92 -25.03 0.93
N GLU A 369 2.80 -25.34 -0.01
CA GLU A 369 4.01 -26.15 0.24
C GLU A 369 4.93 -25.51 1.29
N GLU A 370 5.19 -24.21 1.16
CA GLU A 370 6.04 -23.46 2.10
C GLU A 370 5.45 -23.46 3.52
N VAL A 371 4.15 -23.17 3.67
CA VAL A 371 3.48 -23.15 4.97
C VAL A 371 3.37 -24.56 5.57
N THR A 372 3.18 -25.59 4.74
CA THR A 372 3.14 -26.99 5.18
C THR A 372 4.50 -27.42 5.73
N THR A 373 5.59 -27.08 5.02
CA THR A 373 6.96 -27.38 5.45
C THR A 373 7.26 -26.75 6.81
N GLU A 374 6.91 -25.47 7.01
CA GLU A 374 7.12 -24.81 8.31
C GLU A 374 6.25 -25.43 9.42
N LEU A 375 5.01 -25.85 9.12
CA LEU A 375 4.14 -26.52 10.08
C LEU A 375 4.73 -27.85 10.54
N GLU A 376 5.19 -28.69 9.61
CA GLU A 376 5.83 -29.97 9.91
C GLU A 376 7.09 -29.81 10.76
N GLU A 377 7.94 -28.80 10.46
CA GLU A 377 9.11 -28.48 11.28
C GLU A 377 8.73 -28.11 12.74
N LYS A 378 7.64 -27.36 12.93
CA LYS A 378 7.15 -27.01 14.29
C LYS A 378 6.60 -28.20 15.05
N GLU A 379 5.90 -29.11 14.38
CA GLU A 379 5.36 -30.31 15.02
C GLU A 379 6.48 -31.26 15.45
N ASN A 380 7.56 -31.33 14.66
CA ASN A 380 8.71 -32.18 14.95
C ASN A 380 9.65 -31.64 16.04
N THR A 381 9.65 -30.32 16.30
CA THR A 381 10.60 -29.70 17.24
C THR A 381 10.21 -29.86 18.73
N ALA A 382 9.15 -30.62 19.05
CA ALA A 382 8.64 -30.85 20.41
C ALA A 382 8.39 -29.56 21.23
N ALA A 383 8.26 -28.42 20.54
CA ALA A 383 7.95 -27.16 21.18
C ALA A 383 6.57 -27.30 21.83
N PRO A 384 6.42 -26.98 23.14
CA PRO A 384 5.14 -27.11 23.80
C PRO A 384 4.09 -26.29 23.03
N PRO A 385 2.87 -26.82 22.84
CA PRO A 385 1.83 -26.12 22.10
C PRO A 385 1.66 -24.72 22.69
N THR A 386 1.53 -23.72 21.82
CA THR A 386 1.27 -22.35 22.27
C THR A 386 0.06 -22.39 23.19
N ARG A 387 0.22 -21.99 24.45
CA ARG A 387 -0.86 -22.04 25.44
C ARG A 387 -2.08 -21.30 24.87
N ALA A 388 -3.25 -21.89 25.05
CA ALA A 388 -4.49 -21.23 24.66
C ALA A 388 -4.56 -19.85 25.37
N PRO A 389 -4.95 -18.78 24.65
CA PRO A 389 -5.06 -17.47 25.25
C PRO A 389 -6.06 -17.54 26.40
N THR A 390 -5.67 -17.06 27.59
CA THR A 390 -6.61 -16.94 28.73
C THR A 390 -7.53 -15.73 28.51
N PRO A 391 -8.73 -15.69 29.13
CA PRO A 391 -9.59 -14.50 29.09
C PRO A 391 -8.86 -13.22 29.51
N GLU A 392 -7.96 -13.31 30.51
CA GLU A 392 -7.12 -12.21 30.97
C GLU A 392 -6.16 -11.75 29.88
N TYR A 393 -5.48 -12.68 29.21
CA TYR A 393 -4.59 -12.34 28.10
C TYR A 393 -5.35 -11.68 26.95
N HIS A 394 -6.55 -12.15 26.62
CA HIS A 394 -7.38 -11.50 25.61
C HIS A 394 -7.76 -10.06 25.99
N LYS A 395 -8.10 -9.82 27.26
CA LYS A 395 -8.35 -8.46 27.78
C LYS A 395 -7.10 -7.59 27.71
N GLU A 396 -5.92 -8.15 27.98
CA GLU A 396 -4.64 -7.44 27.81
C GLU A 396 -4.37 -7.08 26.36
N LEU A 397 -4.67 -7.96 25.40
CA LEU A 397 -4.54 -7.70 23.98
C LEU A 397 -5.43 -6.55 23.52
N ILE A 398 -6.71 -6.57 23.91
CA ILE A 398 -7.66 -5.48 23.63
C ILE A 398 -7.13 -4.17 24.22
N THR A 399 -6.73 -4.18 25.50
CA THR A 399 -6.21 -2.99 26.18
C THR A 399 -4.97 -2.43 25.48
N TRP A 400 -4.03 -3.30 25.13
CA TRP A 400 -2.81 -2.94 24.43
C TRP A 400 -3.10 -2.36 23.04
N TYR A 401 -3.98 -3.00 22.26
CA TYR A 401 -4.29 -2.57 20.91
C TYR A 401 -5.03 -1.22 20.91
N SER A 402 -5.98 -1.03 21.82
CA SER A 402 -6.66 0.25 22.04
C SER A 402 -5.68 1.36 22.42
N ALA A 403 -4.64 1.05 23.21
CA ALA A 403 -3.62 2.02 23.58
C ALA A 403 -2.72 2.47 22.42
N LEU A 404 -2.68 1.72 21.30
CA LEU A 404 -2.02 2.17 20.06
C LEU A 404 -2.82 3.22 19.29
N GLY A 405 -4.05 3.53 19.72
CA GLY A 405 -4.99 4.41 19.01
C GLY A 405 -5.75 3.73 17.86
N ARG A 406 -5.42 2.46 17.53
CA ARG A 406 -6.06 1.67 16.45
C ARG A 406 -7.53 1.34 16.74
N GLY A 407 -7.95 1.40 18.01
CA GLY A 407 -9.34 1.15 18.40
C GLY A 407 -10.32 2.23 17.92
N ASN A 408 -9.84 3.36 17.41
CA ASN A 408 -10.67 4.45 16.90
C ASN A 408 -9.92 5.21 15.80
N ARG A 409 -9.64 4.52 14.68
CA ARG A 409 -8.86 5.04 13.55
C ARG A 409 -9.40 6.38 13.02
N TYR A 410 -10.66 6.66 13.28
CA TYR A 410 -11.33 7.92 12.99
C TYR A 410 -11.98 8.42 14.27
N ASP A 411 -11.16 8.94 15.18
CA ASP A 411 -11.65 9.65 16.37
C ASP A 411 -12.79 10.59 15.95
N LYS A 412 -13.93 10.49 16.64
CA LYS A 412 -15.15 11.28 16.44
C LYS A 412 -14.80 12.75 16.21
N ALA A 413 -13.88 13.30 17.01
CA ALA A 413 -13.46 14.69 16.92
C ALA A 413 -12.80 15.05 15.58
N LYS A 414 -12.04 14.12 14.99
CA LYS A 414 -11.36 14.30 13.70
C LYS A 414 -12.34 14.19 12.54
N VAL A 415 -13.24 13.20 12.58
CA VAL A 415 -14.28 13.00 11.56
C VAL A 415 -15.24 14.17 11.50
N GLN A 416 -15.59 14.72 12.67
CA GLN A 416 -16.40 15.93 12.77
C GLN A 416 -15.81 17.12 12.02
N GLN A 417 -14.49 17.16 11.85
CA GLN A 417 -13.77 18.22 11.15
C GLN A 417 -13.58 17.93 9.65
N MET A 418 -13.87 16.71 9.18
CA MET A 418 -13.75 16.36 7.77
C MET A 418 -14.96 16.92 6.99
N TYR A 419 -14.69 17.91 6.13
CA TYR A 419 -15.72 18.62 5.36
C TYR A 419 -16.55 17.64 4.50
N GLY A 420 -17.88 17.72 4.61
CA GLY A 420 -18.82 16.86 3.88
C GLY A 420 -18.92 15.42 4.38
N PHE A 421 -17.97 14.97 5.20
CA PHE A 421 -17.88 13.59 5.67
C PHE A 421 -18.73 13.35 6.93
N TRP A 422 -18.65 14.24 7.92
CA TRP A 422 -19.38 14.07 9.18
C TRP A 422 -20.89 13.81 9.03
N PRO A 423 -21.65 14.52 8.17
CA PRO A 423 -23.08 14.23 8.00
C PRO A 423 -23.39 12.80 7.54
N LEU A 424 -22.45 12.15 6.83
CA LEU A 424 -22.60 10.78 6.31
C LEU A 424 -22.37 9.75 7.41
N VAL A 425 -21.37 9.96 8.26
CA VAL A 425 -20.93 8.98 9.27
C VAL A 425 -21.34 9.29 10.71
N ALA A 426 -21.97 10.45 10.98
CA ALA A 426 -22.31 10.86 12.34
C ALA A 426 -23.14 9.82 13.10
N HIS A 427 -23.93 9.01 12.39
CA HIS A 427 -24.75 7.95 12.96
C HIS A 427 -23.92 6.82 13.56
N LEU A 428 -22.70 6.59 13.07
CA LEU A 428 -21.76 5.57 13.57
C LEU A 428 -21.19 5.89 14.96
N TYR A 429 -21.34 7.12 15.45
CA TYR A 429 -20.76 7.63 16.70
C TYR A 429 -21.79 7.92 17.81
N LYS A 430 -23.03 7.44 17.64
CA LYS A 430 -24.15 7.71 18.54
C LYS A 430 -24.27 6.74 19.71
N ASP A 431 -23.69 5.54 19.60
CA ASP A 431 -23.91 4.43 20.55
C ASP A 431 -22.68 4.08 21.41
N THR A 432 -21.62 4.90 21.37
CA THR A 432 -20.37 4.69 22.13
C THR A 432 -20.22 5.58 23.37
N GLU A 433 -21.26 6.35 23.73
CA GLU A 433 -21.38 7.08 25.00
C GLU A 433 -22.20 6.24 25.99
#